data_AF-A0A3D3J192-F1
#
_entry.id   AF-A0A3D3J192-F1
#
_cell.length_a   1.000
_cell.length_b   1.000
_cell.length_c   1.000
_cell.angle_alpha   90.00
_cell.angle_beta   90.00
_cell.angle_gamma   90.00
#
_symmetry.space_group_name_H-M   'P 1'
#
loop_
_entity.id
_entity.type
_entity.pdbx_description
1 polymer ?
#
loop_
_entity_poly.entity_id
_entity_poly.type
_entity_poly.pdbx_seq_one_letter_code
_entity_poly.pdbx_strand_id
1 'polypeptide(L)'
;MTQLTINETKELDTIAPEIYGHFSEHLGRCIYEGLYVGEDSDIPNVNGMRKDVVDALKEMGIPLLRWPGGCFADEYHWKDGIGDKKDRKKMINTNWGGVVEDNSFGTHEFMELCRQLGCKTYINGNVGSGSVQEMSEWIEYMTLDGSSPMSELRKKNGHEAPFKVDYFGVGNENWGCGGNMTPEYYANEYRRYQTFIRQYDPKNPIKRICCGANSEDYYWTNDVMETCYKHVDPAQHGFMDLLSLHYYTLPEGWLPKVSATEFDEDLWYKTLWAAHHIEELIRRHGAIMDKYDPEKKVGMSIDEWGTWFEVEEGTNPGFLYQQNTMRDALVAGISLNIFNKHCDRVKLA
;
A
#
# COMPACT_ATOMS: atom_id res chain seq x y z
N MET A 1 5.24 -33.18 -20.98
CA MET A 1 4.08 -32.59 -21.69
C MET A 1 3.12 -32.11 -20.62
N THR A 2 2.84 -30.82 -20.55
CA THR A 2 1.90 -30.26 -19.56
C THR A 2 0.49 -30.37 -20.12
N GLN A 3 -0.46 -30.88 -19.33
CA GLN A 3 -1.87 -30.96 -19.69
C GLN A 3 -2.66 -30.00 -18.78
N LEU A 4 -3.37 -29.05 -19.38
CA LEU A 4 -4.27 -28.13 -18.69
C LEU A 4 -5.72 -28.49 -19.03
N THR A 5 -6.59 -28.50 -18.03
CA THR A 5 -8.04 -28.69 -18.19
C THR A 5 -8.76 -27.46 -17.66
N ILE A 6 -9.55 -26.80 -18.51
CA ILE A 6 -10.36 -25.63 -18.14
C ILE A 6 -11.81 -26.09 -18.03
N ASN A 7 -12.42 -25.88 -16.87
CA ASN A 7 -13.85 -26.16 -16.67
C ASN A 7 -14.64 -24.85 -16.64
N GLU A 8 -15.20 -24.48 -17.78
CA GLU A 8 -15.97 -23.23 -17.97
C GLU A 8 -17.27 -23.18 -17.14
N THR A 9 -17.73 -24.31 -16.60
CA THR A 9 -18.97 -24.39 -15.80
C THR A 9 -18.73 -24.38 -14.29
N LYS A 10 -17.47 -24.46 -13.84
CA LYS A 10 -17.10 -24.43 -12.42
C LYS A 10 -16.50 -23.08 -12.07
N GLU A 11 -17.36 -22.14 -11.69
CA GLU A 11 -16.95 -20.87 -11.10
C GLU A 11 -16.39 -21.10 -9.68
N LEU A 12 -15.27 -20.45 -9.34
CA LEU A 12 -14.62 -20.58 -8.04
C LEU A 12 -14.90 -19.36 -7.15
N ASP A 13 -14.39 -18.19 -7.55
CA ASP A 13 -14.61 -16.90 -6.89
C ASP A 13 -14.33 -15.78 -7.93
N THR A 14 -14.54 -14.52 -7.54
CA THR A 14 -14.23 -13.33 -8.33
C THR A 14 -12.82 -12.84 -8.04
N ILE A 15 -11.99 -12.76 -9.08
CA ILE A 15 -10.70 -12.07 -9.03
C ILE A 15 -10.98 -10.56 -8.88
N ALA A 16 -10.65 -10.00 -7.71
CA ALA A 16 -10.80 -8.58 -7.46
C ALA A 16 -9.82 -7.78 -8.35
N PRO A 17 -10.26 -6.70 -9.03
CA PRO A 17 -9.36 -5.84 -9.78
C PRO A 17 -8.18 -5.34 -8.94
N GLU A 18 -8.40 -5.08 -7.65
CA GLU A 18 -7.37 -4.62 -6.71
C GLU A 18 -6.22 -5.60 -6.45
N ILE A 19 -6.28 -6.84 -6.93
CA ILE A 19 -5.11 -7.74 -7.00
C ILE A 19 -4.01 -7.18 -7.93
N TYR A 20 -4.36 -6.28 -8.83
CA TYR A 20 -3.44 -5.59 -9.74
C TYR A 20 -3.18 -4.16 -9.26
N GLY A 21 -3.20 -3.92 -7.95
CA GLY A 21 -2.93 -2.62 -7.34
C GLY A 21 -1.47 -2.21 -7.50
N HIS A 22 -1.21 -0.94 -7.20
CA HIS A 22 0.11 -0.35 -7.25
C HIS A 22 0.41 0.45 -6.00
N PHE A 23 1.70 0.68 -5.77
CA PHE A 23 2.22 1.36 -4.60
C PHE A 23 3.22 2.45 -5.00
N SER A 24 3.03 3.67 -4.48
CA SER A 24 3.93 4.81 -4.65
C SER A 24 4.27 5.45 -3.31
N GLU A 25 5.52 5.29 -2.88
CA GLU A 25 6.06 5.94 -1.68
C GLU A 25 6.75 7.27 -2.03
N HIS A 26 6.76 8.21 -1.10
CA HIS A 26 7.73 9.30 -1.12
C HIS A 26 9.15 8.72 -0.92
N LEU A 27 9.72 8.20 -2.01
CA LEU A 27 10.98 7.47 -2.02
C LEU A 27 11.71 7.74 -3.33
N GLY A 28 12.95 8.23 -3.23
CA GLY A 28 13.81 8.50 -4.38
C GLY A 28 13.10 9.36 -5.43
N ARG A 29 12.81 8.77 -6.59
CA ARG A 29 12.15 9.44 -7.72
C ARG A 29 10.78 8.85 -8.07
N CYS A 30 10.17 8.08 -7.15
CA CYS A 30 8.86 7.49 -7.38
C CYS A 30 7.79 8.59 -7.55
N ILE A 31 7.72 9.53 -6.60
CA ILE A 31 6.82 10.69 -6.67
C ILE A 31 7.43 11.79 -7.55
N TYR A 32 8.52 12.39 -7.11
CA TYR A 32 9.16 13.50 -7.81
C TYR A 32 9.91 13.01 -9.05
N GLU A 33 9.69 13.66 -10.19
CA GLU A 33 10.08 13.21 -11.53
C GLU A 33 9.27 12.02 -12.06
N GLY A 34 9.07 10.97 -11.25
CA GLY A 34 8.39 9.74 -11.66
C GLY A 34 6.90 9.94 -11.96
N LEU A 35 6.19 10.70 -11.13
CA LEU A 35 4.77 11.02 -11.31
C LEU A 35 4.55 12.53 -11.40
N TYR A 36 5.13 13.27 -10.47
CA TYR A 36 4.92 14.70 -10.29
C TYR A 36 6.16 15.49 -10.68
N VAL A 37 5.97 16.41 -11.63
CA VAL A 37 7.00 17.29 -12.18
C VAL A 37 6.77 18.76 -11.85
N GLY A 38 5.62 19.11 -11.25
CA GLY A 38 5.19 20.49 -10.99
C GLY A 38 4.49 21.12 -12.19
N GLU A 39 3.55 22.04 -11.94
CA GLU A 39 2.72 22.64 -12.99
C GLU A 39 3.54 23.44 -14.02
N ASP A 40 4.59 24.11 -13.57
CA ASP A 40 5.44 24.98 -14.40
C ASP A 40 6.58 24.22 -15.11
N SER A 41 6.57 22.88 -15.08
CA SER A 41 7.59 22.06 -15.74
C SER A 41 7.48 22.08 -17.26
N ASP A 42 8.62 22.08 -17.95
CA ASP A 42 8.70 21.90 -19.40
C ASP A 42 8.29 20.47 -19.84
N ILE A 43 8.24 19.51 -18.91
CA ILE A 43 7.72 18.17 -19.18
C ILE A 43 6.18 18.26 -19.32
N PRO A 44 5.60 17.77 -20.44
CA PRO A 44 4.15 17.84 -20.64
C PRO A 44 3.37 17.21 -19.48
N ASN A 45 2.56 18.02 -18.79
CA ASN A 45 1.86 17.61 -17.58
C ASN A 45 0.40 18.12 -17.54
N VAL A 46 -0.40 17.53 -16.66
CA VAL A 46 -1.72 18.02 -16.27
C VAL A 46 -1.73 18.17 -14.76
N ASN A 47 -1.89 19.40 -14.26
CA ASN A 47 -1.84 19.72 -12.82
C ASN A 47 -0.56 19.22 -12.13
N GLY A 48 0.57 19.23 -12.86
CA GLY A 48 1.87 18.78 -12.38
C GLY A 48 2.14 17.27 -12.56
N MET A 49 1.17 16.46 -12.96
CA MET A 49 1.37 15.03 -13.26
C MET A 49 1.81 14.85 -14.70
N ARG A 50 2.95 14.21 -14.93
CA ARG A 50 3.49 14.04 -16.30
C ARG A 50 2.59 13.11 -17.14
N LYS A 51 2.23 13.58 -18.35
CA LYS A 51 1.21 12.95 -19.19
C LYS A 51 1.61 11.56 -19.68
N ASP A 52 2.87 11.39 -20.03
CA ASP A 52 3.41 10.12 -20.54
C ASP A 52 3.20 8.96 -19.55
N VAL A 53 3.46 9.19 -18.26
CA VAL A 53 3.25 8.18 -17.22
C VAL A 53 1.76 7.99 -16.91
N VAL A 54 0.99 9.08 -16.80
CA VAL A 54 -0.47 8.99 -16.57
C VAL A 54 -1.16 8.21 -17.68
N ASP A 55 -0.82 8.49 -18.95
CA ASP A 55 -1.44 7.81 -20.10
C ASP A 55 -1.06 6.32 -20.14
N ALA A 56 0.20 5.97 -19.85
CA ALA A 56 0.65 4.58 -19.77
C ALA A 56 -0.03 3.79 -18.63
N LEU A 57 -0.16 4.39 -17.45
CA LEU A 57 -0.84 3.76 -16.30
C LEU A 57 -2.33 3.55 -16.56
N LYS A 58 -2.97 4.47 -17.29
CA LYS A 58 -4.37 4.32 -17.73
C LYS A 58 -4.54 3.21 -18.75
N GLU A 59 -3.61 3.10 -19.70
CA GLU A 59 -3.61 2.01 -20.69
C GLU A 59 -3.45 0.64 -20.01
N MET A 60 -2.59 0.56 -18.99
CA MET A 60 -2.43 -0.63 -18.16
C MET A 60 -3.69 -0.98 -17.34
N GLY A 61 -4.58 -0.01 -17.10
CA GLY A 61 -5.82 -0.22 -16.35
C GLY A 61 -5.62 -0.28 -14.84
N ILE A 62 -4.74 0.58 -14.30
CA ILE A 62 -4.46 0.65 -12.86
C ILE A 62 -5.76 0.74 -12.02
N PRO A 63 -6.03 -0.24 -11.14
CA PRO A 63 -7.29 -0.30 -10.39
C PRO A 63 -7.23 0.46 -9.06
N LEU A 64 -6.03 0.57 -8.47
CA LEU A 64 -5.81 1.13 -7.13
C LEU A 64 -4.37 1.63 -6.98
N LEU A 65 -4.18 2.73 -6.25
CA LEU A 65 -2.86 3.25 -5.89
C LEU A 65 -2.75 3.51 -4.38
N ARG A 66 -1.71 2.96 -3.75
CA ARG A 66 -1.33 3.15 -2.33
C ARG A 66 -0.32 4.28 -2.16
N TRP A 67 -0.51 5.16 -1.17
CA TRP A 67 0.33 6.33 -0.84
C TRP A 67 0.07 6.79 0.62
N PRO A 68 0.95 7.52 1.34
CA PRO A 68 2.29 8.04 0.98
C PRO A 68 3.41 7.03 1.18
N GLY A 69 3.05 5.84 1.63
CA GLY A 69 3.80 4.61 1.48
C GLY A 69 4.59 4.15 2.67
N GLY A 70 4.75 2.83 2.76
CA GLY A 70 5.77 2.15 3.53
C GLY A 70 6.18 2.84 4.83
N CYS A 71 7.49 2.91 5.05
CA CYS A 71 8.06 3.53 6.23
C CYS A 71 7.79 5.04 6.29
N PHE A 72 7.74 5.74 5.15
CA PHE A 72 7.45 7.16 5.12
C PHE A 72 6.10 7.52 5.75
N ALA A 73 5.07 6.68 5.58
CA ALA A 73 3.72 6.93 6.07
C ALA A 73 3.66 7.04 7.60
N ASP A 74 4.48 6.29 8.33
CA ASP A 74 4.54 6.35 9.79
C ASP A 74 5.44 7.48 10.32
N GLU A 75 5.99 8.31 9.44
CA GLU A 75 6.65 9.60 9.76
C GLU A 75 5.94 10.80 9.13
N TYR A 76 4.95 10.56 8.27
CA TYR A 76 4.25 11.60 7.55
C TYR A 76 3.17 12.26 8.41
N HIS A 77 3.21 13.59 8.45
CA HIS A 77 2.18 14.42 9.08
C HIS A 77 1.37 15.15 8.01
N TRP A 78 0.18 14.65 7.69
CA TRP A 78 -0.56 15.04 6.48
C TRP A 78 -0.84 16.54 6.31
N LYS A 79 -0.88 17.28 7.43
CA LYS A 79 -1.06 18.74 7.41
C LYS A 79 0.12 19.48 6.77
N ASP A 80 1.29 18.86 6.75
CA ASP A 80 2.49 19.43 6.12
C ASP A 80 2.40 19.41 4.58
N GLY A 81 1.58 18.51 4.02
CA GLY A 81 1.30 18.39 2.58
C GLY A 81 -0.01 19.02 2.09
N ILE A 82 -0.55 20.02 2.78
CA ILE A 82 -1.74 20.78 2.33
C ILE A 82 -1.52 22.29 2.42
N GLY A 83 -2.39 23.06 1.77
CA GLY A 83 -2.24 24.52 1.69
C GLY A 83 -1.35 24.94 0.53
N ASP A 84 -1.00 26.23 0.52
CA ASP A 84 -0.14 26.82 -0.51
C ASP A 84 1.23 26.13 -0.50
N LYS A 85 1.64 25.56 -1.64
CA LYS A 85 2.87 24.77 -1.79
C LYS A 85 4.12 25.51 -1.30
N LYS A 86 4.17 26.84 -1.41
CA LYS A 86 5.31 27.64 -0.96
C LYS A 86 5.46 27.72 0.56
N ASP A 87 4.35 27.49 1.29
CA ASP A 87 4.27 27.58 2.75
C ASP A 87 4.28 26.18 3.41
N ARG A 88 4.28 25.10 2.61
CA ARG A 88 4.34 23.72 3.09
C ARG A 88 5.66 23.46 3.81
N LYS A 89 5.60 22.65 4.87
CA LYS A 89 6.80 22.33 5.65
C LYS A 89 7.66 21.37 4.87
N LYS A 90 8.97 21.59 4.95
CA LYS A 90 9.96 20.62 4.49
C LYS A 90 10.27 19.64 5.62
N MET A 91 10.47 18.38 5.27
CA MET A 91 10.93 17.34 6.19
C MET A 91 12.15 16.62 5.63
N ILE A 92 12.83 15.86 6.47
CA ILE A 92 13.91 14.98 6.02
C ILE A 92 13.33 13.58 5.85
N ASN A 93 13.48 13.01 4.67
CA ASN A 93 13.16 11.62 4.42
C ASN A 93 14.26 10.74 5.01
N THR A 94 14.10 10.38 6.28
CA THR A 94 15.08 9.65 7.11
C THR A 94 15.32 8.23 6.59
N ASN A 95 14.26 7.57 6.12
CA ASN A 95 14.30 6.19 5.61
C ASN A 95 15.01 6.11 4.26
N TRP A 96 14.86 7.12 3.40
CA TRP A 96 15.25 7.05 1.99
C TRP A 96 16.29 8.11 1.60
N GLY A 97 17.51 7.92 2.10
CA GLY A 97 18.68 8.70 1.69
C GLY A 97 18.87 10.04 2.39
N GLY A 98 18.03 10.39 3.38
CA GLY A 98 18.18 11.60 4.18
C GLY A 98 17.95 12.90 3.40
N VAL A 99 17.21 12.81 2.29
CA VAL A 99 16.97 13.96 1.40
C VAL A 99 15.81 14.81 1.89
N VAL A 100 15.79 16.07 1.44
CA VAL A 100 14.70 17.00 1.78
C VAL A 100 13.47 16.65 0.96
N GLU A 101 12.39 16.34 1.66
CA GLU A 101 11.03 16.24 1.17
C GLU A 101 10.37 17.62 1.33
N ASP A 102 9.90 18.22 0.23
CA ASP A 102 9.32 19.57 0.25
C ASP A 102 7.79 19.59 0.37
N ASN A 103 7.16 18.41 0.38
CA ASN A 103 5.72 18.19 0.47
C ASN A 103 4.92 18.90 -0.64
N SER A 104 5.55 19.22 -1.77
CA SER A 104 4.86 19.81 -2.92
C SER A 104 3.86 18.87 -3.58
N PHE A 105 4.04 17.55 -3.40
CA PHE A 105 3.02 16.53 -3.63
C PHE A 105 2.43 16.06 -2.30
N GLY A 106 1.16 16.34 -2.05
CA GLY A 106 0.48 15.96 -0.82
C GLY A 106 -0.94 15.46 -1.08
N THR A 107 -1.85 15.68 -0.13
CA THR A 107 -3.19 15.07 -0.18
C THR A 107 -3.94 15.46 -1.46
N HIS A 108 -3.94 16.75 -1.84
CA HIS A 108 -4.69 17.21 -3.02
C HIS A 108 -4.09 16.67 -4.32
N GLU A 109 -2.76 16.66 -4.41
CA GLU A 109 -2.07 16.17 -5.61
C GLU A 109 -2.24 14.65 -5.78
N PHE A 110 -2.21 13.86 -4.69
CA PHE A 110 -2.51 12.42 -4.74
C PHE A 110 -3.95 12.14 -5.18
N MET A 111 -4.92 12.86 -4.62
CA MET A 111 -6.33 12.70 -4.99
C MET A 111 -6.59 13.09 -6.45
N GLU A 112 -5.92 14.14 -6.93
CA GLU A 112 -5.96 14.54 -8.35
C GLU A 112 -5.32 13.49 -9.26
N LEU A 113 -4.19 12.88 -8.86
CA LEU A 113 -3.56 11.81 -9.62
C LEU A 113 -4.52 10.63 -9.78
N CYS A 114 -5.12 10.17 -8.69
CA CYS A 114 -6.09 9.07 -8.74
C CYS A 114 -7.30 9.40 -9.61
N ARG A 115 -7.77 10.67 -9.60
CA ARG A 115 -8.83 11.13 -10.51
C ARG A 115 -8.41 11.08 -11.98
N GLN A 116 -7.19 11.48 -12.31
CA GLN A 116 -6.68 11.43 -13.69
C GLN A 116 -6.53 9.98 -14.19
N LEU A 117 -6.06 9.08 -13.32
CA LEU A 117 -5.90 7.65 -13.57
C LEU A 117 -7.25 6.93 -13.65
N GLY A 118 -8.26 7.40 -12.93
CA GLY A 118 -9.54 6.70 -12.78
C GLY A 118 -9.45 5.47 -11.87
N CYS A 119 -8.47 5.43 -10.97
CA CYS A 119 -8.23 4.34 -10.02
C CYS A 119 -8.81 4.64 -8.64
N LYS A 120 -8.93 3.60 -7.81
CA LYS A 120 -9.29 3.73 -6.39
C LYS A 120 -8.13 4.27 -5.57
N THR A 121 -8.47 4.86 -4.44
CA THR A 121 -7.50 5.44 -3.51
C THR A 121 -7.22 4.50 -2.35
N TYR A 122 -5.94 4.30 -2.05
CA TYR A 122 -5.48 3.71 -0.79
C TYR A 122 -4.55 4.70 -0.08
N ILE A 123 -5.06 5.33 0.98
CA ILE A 123 -4.27 6.18 1.87
C ILE A 123 -3.72 5.34 3.04
N ASN A 124 -2.43 5.48 3.34
CA ASN A 124 -1.82 4.87 4.51
C ASN A 124 -1.60 5.91 5.62
N GLY A 125 -2.27 5.72 6.76
CA GLY A 125 -2.22 6.64 7.89
C GLY A 125 -1.09 6.32 8.88
N ASN A 126 -0.58 7.36 9.52
CA ASN A 126 0.50 7.30 10.50
C ASN A 126 -0.01 6.79 11.86
N VAL A 127 0.52 5.65 12.34
CA VAL A 127 0.30 5.14 13.71
C VAL A 127 1.56 5.31 14.56
N GLY A 128 2.73 5.05 13.99
CA GLY A 128 4.01 4.97 14.68
C GLY A 128 4.42 6.28 15.36
N SER A 129 4.26 7.41 14.69
CA SER A 129 4.60 8.74 15.24
C SER A 129 3.44 9.74 15.26
N GLY A 130 2.33 9.39 14.60
CA GLY A 130 1.11 10.18 14.54
C GLY A 130 0.26 10.07 15.80
N SER A 131 -0.87 10.78 15.79
CA SER A 131 -1.88 10.67 16.84
C SER A 131 -3.23 10.21 16.29
N VAL A 132 -4.05 9.61 17.16
CA VAL A 132 -5.43 9.23 16.81
C VAL A 132 -6.22 10.43 16.28
N GLN A 133 -6.04 11.62 16.88
CA GLN A 133 -6.71 12.84 16.43
C GLN A 133 -6.24 13.22 15.02
N GLU A 134 -4.95 13.18 14.75
CA GLU A 134 -4.40 13.52 13.44
C GLU A 134 -4.97 12.65 12.33
N MET A 135 -5.02 11.33 12.53
CA MET A 135 -5.62 10.40 11.56
C MET A 135 -7.12 10.66 11.38
N SER A 136 -7.85 10.83 12.49
CA SER A 136 -9.29 11.15 12.46
C SER A 136 -9.58 12.44 11.71
N GLU A 137 -8.78 13.48 11.92
CA GLU A 137 -8.92 14.77 11.24
C GLU A 137 -8.58 14.65 9.75
N TRP A 138 -7.67 13.75 9.36
CA TRP A 138 -7.38 13.51 7.94
C TRP A 138 -8.58 12.90 7.21
N ILE A 139 -9.23 11.91 7.84
CA ILE A 139 -10.47 11.31 7.32
C ILE A 139 -11.56 12.36 7.18
N GLU A 140 -11.74 13.21 8.20
CA GLU A 140 -12.72 14.29 8.19
C GLU A 140 -12.43 15.32 7.10
N TYR A 141 -11.18 15.77 7.00
CA TYR A 141 -10.72 16.68 5.97
C TYR A 141 -11.05 16.15 4.58
N MET A 142 -10.73 14.88 4.33
CA MET A 142 -10.93 14.29 3.01
C MET A 142 -12.42 14.07 2.71
N THR A 143 -13.20 13.52 3.63
CA THR A 143 -14.47 12.85 3.27
C THR A 143 -15.74 13.52 3.80
N LEU A 144 -15.64 14.51 4.70
CA LEU A 144 -16.85 15.14 5.26
C LEU A 144 -17.51 16.11 4.25
N ASP A 145 -18.76 15.83 3.90
CA ASP A 145 -19.68 16.68 3.10
C ASP A 145 -20.51 17.62 3.98
N GLY A 146 -19.86 18.22 4.97
CA GLY A 146 -20.49 19.05 5.99
C GLY A 146 -19.64 20.28 6.31
N SER A 147 -20.01 20.99 7.37
CA SER A 147 -19.26 22.14 7.88
C SER A 147 -18.54 21.75 9.17
N SER A 148 -17.21 21.75 9.12
CA SER A 148 -16.32 21.57 10.27
C SER A 148 -15.01 22.33 10.01
N PRO A 149 -14.16 22.53 11.02
CA PRO A 149 -12.84 23.12 10.79
C PRO A 149 -12.04 22.40 9.69
N MET A 150 -12.13 21.06 9.58
CA MET A 150 -11.39 20.29 8.58
C MET A 150 -12.01 20.35 7.19
N SER A 151 -13.34 20.27 7.05
CA SER A 151 -13.97 20.41 5.73
C SER A 151 -13.82 21.83 5.17
N GLU A 152 -13.96 22.87 6.02
CA GLU A 152 -13.73 24.26 5.62
C GLU A 152 -12.26 24.51 5.25
N LEU A 153 -11.31 23.82 5.90
CA LEU A 153 -9.90 23.87 5.50
C LEU A 153 -9.68 23.23 4.12
N ARG A 154 -10.33 22.10 3.81
CA ARG A 154 -10.27 21.48 2.48
C ARG A 154 -10.81 22.44 1.40
N LYS A 155 -11.97 23.05 1.64
CA LYS A 155 -12.58 24.05 0.74
C LYS A 155 -11.67 25.24 0.51
N LYS A 156 -11.10 25.79 1.58
CA LYS A 156 -10.12 26.90 1.53
C LYS A 156 -8.89 26.55 0.67
N ASN A 157 -8.47 25.30 0.69
CA ASN A 157 -7.35 24.81 -0.11
C ASN A 157 -7.74 24.46 -1.56
N GLY A 158 -8.95 24.83 -2.01
CA GLY A 158 -9.36 24.76 -3.40
C GLY A 158 -10.22 23.56 -3.79
N HIS A 159 -10.63 22.72 -2.84
CA HIS A 159 -11.47 21.55 -3.13
C HIS A 159 -12.79 21.55 -2.33
N GLU A 160 -13.86 22.02 -2.97
CA GLU A 160 -15.17 22.22 -2.30
C GLU A 160 -15.80 20.89 -1.86
N ALA A 161 -15.95 19.95 -2.80
CA ALA A 161 -16.56 18.65 -2.56
C ALA A 161 -15.68 17.77 -1.65
N PRO A 162 -16.23 16.78 -0.92
CA PRO A 162 -15.41 15.75 -0.31
C PRO A 162 -14.70 14.90 -1.38
N PHE A 163 -13.53 14.41 -1.02
CA PHE A 163 -12.85 13.33 -1.73
C PHE A 163 -13.49 11.98 -1.39
N LYS A 164 -13.34 11.01 -2.30
CA LYS A 164 -13.66 9.61 -2.04
C LYS A 164 -12.39 8.85 -1.66
N VAL A 165 -12.37 8.30 -0.45
CA VAL A 165 -11.31 7.40 0.03
C VAL A 165 -11.83 5.97 0.01
N ASP A 166 -11.29 5.11 -0.85
CA ASP A 166 -11.76 3.73 -0.96
C ASP A 166 -11.17 2.82 0.13
N TYR A 167 -9.85 2.95 0.37
CA TYR A 167 -9.10 2.15 1.33
C TYR A 167 -8.25 3.04 2.25
N PHE A 168 -8.15 2.64 3.53
CA PHE A 168 -7.32 3.31 4.51
C PHE A 168 -6.53 2.31 5.35
N GLY A 169 -5.21 2.36 5.24
CA GLY A 169 -4.28 1.58 6.06
C GLY A 169 -4.02 2.26 7.39
N VAL A 170 -4.05 1.46 8.47
CA VAL A 170 -3.90 1.95 9.84
C VAL A 170 -2.52 1.56 10.36
N GLY A 171 -1.52 2.35 9.95
CA GLY A 171 -0.10 2.06 10.16
C GLY A 171 0.48 1.16 9.07
N ASN A 172 1.80 1.19 8.92
CA ASN A 172 2.59 0.35 8.04
C ASN A 172 3.78 -0.24 8.80
N GLU A 173 4.11 -1.51 8.49
CA GLU A 173 5.27 -2.22 9.03
C GLU A 173 5.56 -1.89 10.50
N ASN A 174 4.52 -1.91 11.34
CA ASN A 174 4.64 -1.46 12.71
C ASN A 174 5.55 -2.37 13.55
N TRP A 175 5.81 -3.60 13.10
CA TRP A 175 6.86 -4.48 13.60
C TRP A 175 8.29 -3.97 13.36
N GLY A 176 8.49 -3.08 12.40
CA GLY A 176 9.77 -2.53 11.98
C GLY A 176 9.78 -1.00 12.05
N CYS A 177 9.89 -0.34 10.90
CA CYS A 177 10.03 1.12 10.82
C CYS A 177 8.84 1.88 11.40
N GLY A 178 7.63 1.30 11.41
CA GLY A 178 6.44 1.91 11.99
C GLY A 178 6.35 1.84 13.52
N GLY A 179 7.42 1.50 14.24
CA GLY A 179 7.49 1.63 15.70
C GLY A 179 8.06 0.44 16.48
N ASN A 180 8.63 -0.58 15.81
CA ASN A 180 9.20 -1.78 16.45
C ASN A 180 8.26 -2.44 17.48
N MET A 181 6.98 -2.52 17.15
CA MET A 181 5.91 -2.98 18.02
C MET A 181 5.87 -4.51 18.11
N THR A 182 5.40 -5.05 19.23
CA THR A 182 4.92 -6.44 19.28
C THR A 182 3.53 -6.51 18.64
N PRO A 183 3.08 -7.68 18.12
CA PRO A 183 1.78 -7.78 17.47
C PRO A 183 0.61 -7.44 18.39
N GLU A 184 0.66 -7.78 19.69
CA GLU A 184 -0.40 -7.45 20.63
C GLU A 184 -0.46 -5.95 20.92
N TYR A 185 0.70 -5.30 21.01
CA TYR A 185 0.76 -3.85 21.20
C TYR A 185 0.17 -3.14 19.97
N TYR A 186 0.64 -3.50 18.77
CA TYR A 186 0.10 -2.96 17.53
C TYR A 186 -1.40 -3.23 17.41
N ALA A 187 -1.89 -4.44 17.68
CA ALA A 187 -3.30 -4.75 17.56
C ALA A 187 -4.19 -3.92 18.51
N ASN A 188 -3.70 -3.59 19.71
CA ASN A 188 -4.41 -2.67 20.60
C ASN A 188 -4.41 -1.24 20.07
N GLU A 189 -3.30 -0.76 19.51
CA GLU A 189 -3.26 0.55 18.83
C GLU A 189 -4.16 0.55 17.58
N TYR A 190 -4.12 -0.47 16.73
CA TYR A 190 -5.02 -0.63 15.58
C TYR A 190 -6.48 -0.47 16.00
N ARG A 191 -6.93 -1.25 17.00
CA ARG A 191 -8.30 -1.17 17.54
C ARG A 191 -8.66 0.25 17.96
N ARG A 192 -7.73 0.96 18.61
CA ARG A 192 -7.91 2.33 19.07
C ARG A 192 -7.99 3.32 17.91
N TYR A 193 -7.05 3.29 16.98
CA TYR A 193 -6.99 4.20 15.83
C TYR A 193 -8.18 4.01 14.88
N GLN A 194 -8.49 2.77 14.48
CA GLN A 194 -9.57 2.50 13.52
C GLN A 194 -10.95 2.96 14.01
N THR A 195 -11.15 3.03 15.34
CA THR A 195 -12.42 3.46 15.96
C THR A 195 -12.80 4.88 15.52
N PHE A 196 -11.81 5.72 15.21
CA PHE A 196 -11.99 7.12 14.83
C PHE A 196 -11.95 7.36 13.31
N ILE A 197 -11.80 6.30 12.51
CA ILE A 197 -12.03 6.36 11.06
C ILE A 197 -13.54 6.33 10.82
N ARG A 198 -14.14 7.53 10.79
CA ARG A 198 -15.60 7.70 10.63
C ARG A 198 -16.02 7.57 9.17
N GLN A 199 -17.15 6.90 8.95
CA GLN A 199 -17.79 6.76 7.64
C GLN A 199 -18.68 7.97 7.35
N TYR A 200 -18.08 9.11 6.99
CA TYR A 200 -18.83 10.35 6.72
C TYR A 200 -19.70 10.27 5.46
N ASP A 201 -19.38 9.37 4.52
CA ASP A 201 -20.24 8.96 3.42
C ASP A 201 -20.63 7.47 3.56
N PRO A 202 -21.79 7.17 4.18
CA PRO A 202 -22.25 5.79 4.31
C PRO A 202 -22.52 5.06 2.99
N LYS A 203 -22.61 5.76 1.85
CA LYS A 203 -22.80 5.15 0.54
C LYS A 203 -21.49 4.65 -0.07
N ASN A 204 -20.36 5.20 0.37
CA ASN A 204 -19.02 4.83 -0.06
C ASN A 204 -18.14 4.57 1.18
N PRO A 205 -18.39 3.47 1.91
CA PRO A 205 -17.63 3.18 3.12
C PRO A 205 -16.15 2.95 2.81
N ILE A 206 -15.29 3.53 3.63
CA ILE A 206 -13.84 3.33 3.63
C ILE A 206 -13.56 1.92 4.14
N LYS A 207 -12.83 1.13 3.38
CA LYS A 207 -12.31 -0.16 3.82
C LYS A 207 -11.02 0.01 4.62
N ARG A 208 -10.95 -0.60 5.79
CA ARG A 208 -9.82 -0.49 6.73
C ARG A 208 -8.86 -1.64 6.55
N ILE A 209 -7.58 -1.32 6.41
CA ILE A 209 -6.49 -2.28 6.28
C ILE A 209 -5.65 -2.26 7.55
N CYS A 210 -5.58 -3.41 8.21
CA CYS A 210 -4.74 -3.65 9.37
C CYS A 210 -3.34 -4.08 8.91
N CYS A 211 -2.27 -3.53 9.51
CA CYS A 211 -0.89 -3.96 9.26
C CYS A 211 -0.72 -5.41 9.71
N GLY A 212 -0.49 -6.29 8.75
CA GLY A 212 -0.18 -7.68 9.01
C GLY A 212 1.32 -7.98 8.92
N ALA A 213 1.61 -9.23 8.60
CA ALA A 213 2.91 -9.83 8.87
C ALA A 213 3.98 -9.47 7.84
N ASN A 214 5.25 -9.50 8.29
CA ASN A 214 6.40 -9.64 7.41
C ASN A 214 6.63 -11.13 7.09
N SER A 215 6.56 -11.52 5.83
CA SER A 215 6.99 -12.83 5.36
C SER A 215 6.40 -13.99 6.18
N GLU A 216 7.23 -14.74 6.92
CA GLU A 216 6.84 -15.93 7.70
C GLU A 216 6.47 -15.62 9.15
N ASP A 217 6.23 -14.36 9.53
CA ASP A 217 5.81 -14.01 10.89
C ASP A 217 4.35 -14.40 11.15
N TYR A 218 4.13 -15.70 11.27
CA TYR A 218 2.84 -16.31 11.59
C TYR A 218 2.36 -15.95 12.99
N TYR A 219 3.27 -15.58 13.89
CA TYR A 219 2.92 -15.10 15.22
C TYR A 219 2.22 -13.74 15.12
N TRP A 220 2.71 -12.84 14.26
CA TRP A 220 2.05 -11.57 13.99
C TRP A 220 0.60 -11.75 13.55
N THR A 221 0.37 -12.56 12.50
CA THR A 221 -1.00 -12.81 12.01
C THR A 221 -1.88 -13.45 13.08
N ASN A 222 -1.36 -14.40 13.87
CA ASN A 222 -2.13 -15.03 14.94
C ASN A 222 -2.55 -14.01 16.01
N ASP A 223 -1.59 -13.26 16.54
CA ASP A 223 -1.80 -12.44 17.74
C ASP A 223 -2.55 -11.14 17.42
N VAL A 224 -2.38 -10.61 16.20
CA VAL A 224 -3.22 -9.51 15.68
C VAL A 224 -4.66 -9.96 15.51
N MET A 225 -4.90 -11.10 14.85
CA MET A 225 -6.25 -11.64 14.67
C MET A 225 -6.90 -11.94 16.02
N GLU A 226 -6.19 -12.62 16.94
CA GLU A 226 -6.70 -12.92 18.27
C GLU A 226 -7.08 -11.64 19.02
N THR A 227 -6.18 -10.67 19.09
CA THR A 227 -6.40 -9.42 19.83
C THR A 227 -7.53 -8.61 19.23
N CYS A 228 -7.64 -8.56 17.89
CA CYS A 228 -8.69 -7.82 17.21
C CYS A 228 -10.06 -8.50 17.30
N TYR A 229 -10.13 -9.83 17.46
CA TYR A 229 -11.39 -10.56 17.68
C TYR A 229 -11.78 -10.68 19.16
N LYS A 230 -10.88 -10.33 20.09
CA LYS A 230 -11.10 -10.47 21.53
C LYS A 230 -12.13 -9.47 22.07
N HIS A 231 -13.24 -10.02 22.58
CA HIS A 231 -14.38 -9.29 23.16
C HIS A 231 -15.05 -8.32 22.19
N VAL A 232 -15.28 -8.77 20.95
CA VAL A 232 -15.86 -7.97 19.87
C VAL A 232 -17.19 -8.58 19.44
N ASP A 233 -18.14 -7.73 19.06
CA ASP A 233 -19.39 -8.18 18.45
C ASP A 233 -19.06 -8.91 17.12
N PRO A 234 -19.58 -10.13 16.88
CA PRO A 234 -19.34 -10.84 15.63
C PRO A 234 -19.63 -10.02 14.36
N ALA A 235 -20.53 -9.04 14.41
CA ALA A 235 -20.84 -8.15 13.29
C ALA A 235 -19.68 -7.19 12.93
N GLN A 236 -18.70 -7.01 13.82
CA GLN A 236 -17.56 -6.12 13.60
C GLN A 236 -16.34 -6.83 13.01
N HIS A 237 -16.36 -8.17 12.83
CA HIS A 237 -15.37 -8.96 12.08
C HIS A 237 -13.89 -8.57 12.35
N GLY A 238 -13.53 -8.35 13.62
CA GLY A 238 -12.16 -7.97 14.00
C GLY A 238 -11.78 -6.52 13.70
N PHE A 239 -12.76 -5.65 13.45
CA PHE A 239 -12.61 -4.22 13.13
C PHE A 239 -11.83 -3.91 11.85
N MET A 240 -11.62 -4.88 10.96
CA MET A 240 -10.82 -4.74 9.74
C MET A 240 -11.53 -5.34 8.54
N ASP A 241 -11.33 -4.76 7.38
CA ASP A 241 -11.80 -5.31 6.11
C ASP A 241 -10.71 -6.15 5.44
N LEU A 242 -9.44 -5.74 5.62
CA LEU A 242 -8.27 -6.45 5.12
C LEU A 242 -7.17 -6.53 6.18
N LEU A 243 -6.38 -7.60 6.15
CA LEU A 243 -5.12 -7.75 6.88
C LEU A 243 -3.97 -7.81 5.87
N SER A 244 -2.94 -6.99 6.05
CA SER A 244 -1.84 -6.93 5.09
C SER A 244 -0.83 -8.10 5.21
N LEU A 245 -0.01 -8.29 4.18
CA LEU A 245 1.10 -9.24 4.16
C LEU A 245 2.19 -8.67 3.25
N HIS A 246 3.39 -8.49 3.78
CA HIS A 246 4.52 -8.01 2.99
C HIS A 246 5.47 -9.16 2.67
N TYR A 247 5.86 -9.30 1.40
CA TYR A 247 6.83 -10.29 0.97
C TYR A 247 7.61 -9.87 -0.27
N TYR A 248 8.88 -9.54 -0.08
CA TYR A 248 9.81 -9.27 -1.17
C TYR A 248 10.52 -10.54 -1.64
N THR A 249 10.64 -10.68 -2.96
CA THR A 249 11.42 -11.73 -3.62
C THR A 249 12.90 -11.38 -3.54
N LEU A 250 13.58 -12.01 -2.59
CA LEU A 250 15.00 -11.84 -2.28
C LEU A 250 15.73 -13.19 -2.48
N PRO A 251 16.37 -13.44 -3.63
CA PRO A 251 16.87 -14.78 -3.98
C PRO A 251 17.97 -15.32 -3.06
N GLU A 252 18.73 -14.44 -2.39
CA GLU A 252 19.80 -14.78 -1.44
C GLU A 252 19.50 -14.23 -0.03
N GLY A 253 18.24 -13.91 0.26
CA GLY A 253 17.82 -13.26 1.51
C GLY A 253 18.14 -11.77 1.56
N TRP A 254 18.10 -11.17 2.77
CA TRP A 254 18.17 -9.72 2.94
C TRP A 254 19.51 -9.10 2.49
N LEU A 255 20.61 -9.79 2.77
CA LEU A 255 21.97 -9.43 2.38
C LEU A 255 22.83 -10.70 2.17
N PRO A 256 23.67 -10.75 1.12
CA PRO A 256 23.83 -9.73 0.08
C PRO A 256 22.64 -9.69 -0.88
N LYS A 257 22.26 -8.49 -1.33
CA LYS A 257 21.35 -8.36 -2.47
C LYS A 257 22.12 -8.62 -3.76
N VAL A 258 21.42 -9.05 -4.79
CA VAL A 258 22.01 -9.46 -6.09
C VAL A 258 21.73 -8.42 -7.16
N SER A 259 22.49 -8.45 -8.26
CA SER A 259 22.30 -7.54 -9.39
C SER A 259 20.95 -7.77 -10.10
N ALA A 260 20.34 -6.67 -10.54
CA ALA A 260 19.12 -6.68 -11.32
C ALA A 260 19.35 -7.11 -12.78
N THR A 261 20.58 -6.97 -13.31
CA THR A 261 20.92 -7.18 -14.73
C THR A 261 21.99 -8.24 -14.97
N GLU A 262 22.87 -8.48 -14.00
CA GLU A 262 23.97 -9.43 -14.10
C GLU A 262 23.70 -10.64 -13.22
N PHE A 263 23.22 -11.72 -13.83
CA PHE A 263 22.88 -12.95 -13.13
C PHE A 263 23.05 -14.16 -14.05
N ASP A 264 23.36 -15.31 -13.46
CA ASP A 264 23.43 -16.58 -14.17
C ASP A 264 22.10 -17.35 -14.10
N GLU A 265 22.11 -18.55 -14.65
CA GLU A 265 20.94 -19.42 -14.67
C GLU A 265 20.51 -19.89 -13.27
N ASP A 266 21.46 -20.09 -12.34
CA ASP A 266 21.15 -20.48 -10.96
C ASP A 266 20.37 -19.37 -10.25
N LEU A 267 20.86 -18.13 -10.35
CA LEU A 267 20.20 -17.00 -9.73
C LEU A 267 18.85 -16.70 -10.39
N TRP A 268 18.70 -16.92 -11.70
CA TRP A 268 17.41 -16.86 -12.38
C TRP A 268 16.38 -17.79 -11.72
N TYR A 269 16.71 -19.09 -11.57
CA TYR A 269 15.77 -20.04 -10.97
C TYR A 269 15.53 -19.78 -9.47
N LYS A 270 16.54 -19.35 -8.71
CA LYS A 270 16.37 -18.95 -7.31
C LYS A 270 15.39 -17.79 -7.17
N THR A 271 15.46 -16.76 -8.04
CA THR A 271 14.51 -15.65 -8.03
C THR A 271 13.09 -16.13 -8.29
N LEU A 272 12.88 -16.99 -9.30
CA LEU A 272 11.54 -17.52 -9.60
C LEU A 272 11.00 -18.43 -8.48
N TRP A 273 11.88 -19.22 -7.85
CA TRP A 273 11.53 -20.06 -6.71
C TRP A 273 11.13 -19.24 -5.48
N ALA A 274 11.88 -18.17 -5.18
CA ALA A 274 11.53 -17.23 -4.13
C ALA A 274 10.19 -16.55 -4.41
N ALA A 275 9.94 -16.08 -5.64
CA ALA A 275 8.64 -15.52 -6.01
C ALA A 275 7.48 -16.50 -5.78
N HIS A 276 7.66 -17.78 -6.10
CA HIS A 276 6.66 -18.83 -5.87
C HIS A 276 6.37 -19.06 -4.38
N HIS A 277 7.31 -18.77 -3.47
CA HIS A 277 7.16 -19.00 -2.03
C HIS A 277 5.97 -18.25 -1.42
N ILE A 278 5.52 -17.15 -2.06
CA ILE A 278 4.33 -16.40 -1.62
C ILE A 278 3.08 -17.28 -1.52
N GLU A 279 2.96 -18.36 -2.31
CA GLU A 279 1.86 -19.32 -2.19
C GLU A 279 1.84 -20.01 -0.82
N GLU A 280 3.02 -20.40 -0.29
CA GLU A 280 3.10 -20.98 1.04
C GLU A 280 2.68 -19.97 2.11
N LEU A 281 3.13 -18.72 1.99
CA LEU A 281 2.79 -17.65 2.94
C LEU A 281 1.28 -17.37 2.94
N ILE A 282 0.67 -17.20 1.75
CA ILE A 282 -0.79 -17.00 1.62
C ILE A 282 -1.55 -18.16 2.26
N ARG A 283 -1.16 -19.40 1.99
CA ARG A 283 -1.83 -20.58 2.54
C ARG A 283 -1.71 -20.65 4.06
N ARG A 284 -0.53 -20.38 4.61
CA ARG A 284 -0.26 -20.52 6.05
C ARG A 284 -0.85 -19.37 6.86
N HIS A 285 -0.73 -18.12 6.38
CA HIS A 285 -1.42 -16.98 6.98
C HIS A 285 -2.94 -17.12 6.84
N GLY A 286 -3.44 -17.51 5.67
CA GLY A 286 -4.86 -17.77 5.43
C GLY A 286 -5.42 -18.83 6.38
N ALA A 287 -4.69 -19.93 6.62
CA ALA A 287 -5.09 -20.96 7.58
C ALA A 287 -5.14 -20.45 9.04
N ILE A 288 -4.36 -19.43 9.39
CA ILE A 288 -4.44 -18.77 10.69
C ILE A 288 -5.66 -17.86 10.73
N MET A 289 -5.87 -17.04 9.68
CA MET A 289 -7.06 -16.19 9.56
C MET A 289 -8.35 -17.01 9.65
N ASP A 290 -8.42 -18.18 9.01
CA ASP A 290 -9.58 -19.09 9.03
C ASP A 290 -9.97 -19.55 10.45
N LYS A 291 -9.04 -19.53 11.44
CA LYS A 291 -9.34 -19.87 12.84
C LYS A 291 -10.26 -18.84 13.50
N TYR A 292 -10.16 -17.58 13.08
CA TYR A 292 -10.89 -16.44 13.65
C TYR A 292 -12.01 -15.96 12.70
N ASP A 293 -11.82 -16.12 11.39
CA ASP A 293 -12.70 -15.67 10.31
C ASP A 293 -12.90 -16.79 9.26
N PRO A 294 -13.65 -17.86 9.60
CA PRO A 294 -13.86 -19.00 8.70
C PRO A 294 -14.74 -18.65 7.49
N GLU A 295 -15.52 -17.58 7.56
CA GLU A 295 -16.37 -17.08 6.47
C GLU A 295 -15.61 -16.19 5.47
N LYS A 296 -14.33 -15.91 5.73
CA LYS A 296 -13.45 -15.08 4.90
C LYS A 296 -13.95 -13.64 4.70
N LYS A 297 -14.51 -13.05 5.75
CA LYS A 297 -14.95 -11.63 5.75
C LYS A 297 -13.78 -10.66 5.69
N VAL A 298 -12.65 -11.01 6.31
CA VAL A 298 -11.41 -10.23 6.26
C VAL A 298 -10.56 -10.71 5.10
N GLY A 299 -10.40 -9.90 4.05
CA GLY A 299 -9.50 -10.25 2.96
C GLY A 299 -8.02 -10.14 3.36
N MET A 300 -7.15 -10.72 2.55
CA MET A 300 -5.70 -10.53 2.62
C MET A 300 -5.29 -9.47 1.59
N SER A 301 -4.45 -8.53 2.03
CA SER A 301 -3.86 -7.45 1.23
C SER A 301 -2.37 -7.69 1.10
N ILE A 302 -1.87 -8.12 -0.07
CA ILE A 302 -0.43 -8.31 -0.29
C ILE A 302 0.14 -6.99 -0.79
N ASP A 303 0.06 -5.94 0.01
CA ASP A 303 0.27 -4.54 -0.41
C ASP A 303 1.74 -4.09 -0.46
N GLU A 304 2.68 -5.01 -0.24
CA GLU A 304 4.09 -4.90 -0.64
C GLU A 304 4.64 -6.26 -1.09
N TRP A 305 4.98 -6.35 -2.37
CA TRP A 305 5.63 -7.52 -2.97
C TRP A 305 6.43 -7.13 -4.21
N GLY A 306 7.27 -8.05 -4.68
CA GLY A 306 8.09 -7.88 -5.86
C GLY A 306 9.57 -8.11 -5.58
N THR A 307 10.39 -7.98 -6.61
CA THR A 307 11.84 -8.19 -6.52
C THR A 307 12.54 -7.02 -5.87
N TRP A 308 13.43 -7.30 -4.92
CA TRP A 308 14.31 -6.28 -4.34
C TRP A 308 15.78 -6.68 -4.55
N PHE A 309 16.47 -5.90 -5.38
CA PHE A 309 17.85 -6.15 -5.78
C PHE A 309 18.81 -5.12 -5.19
N GLU A 310 20.11 -5.34 -5.43
CA GLU A 310 21.11 -4.30 -5.21
C GLU A 310 20.81 -3.13 -6.16
N VAL A 311 21.06 -1.90 -5.70
CA VAL A 311 20.84 -0.72 -6.54
C VAL A 311 21.82 -0.67 -7.70
N GLU A 312 21.44 -0.01 -8.80
CA GLU A 312 22.35 0.15 -9.94
C GLU A 312 23.60 0.94 -9.55
N GLU A 313 24.74 0.56 -10.14
CA GLU A 313 26.03 1.18 -9.86
C GLU A 313 25.98 2.71 -10.07
N GLY A 314 26.51 3.46 -9.10
CA GLY A 314 26.56 4.92 -9.14
C GLY A 314 25.27 5.63 -8.72
N THR A 315 24.22 4.89 -8.32
CA THR A 315 22.99 5.47 -7.80
C THR A 315 22.99 5.59 -6.26
N ASN A 316 22.07 6.37 -5.71
CA ASN A 316 21.92 6.49 -4.26
C ASN A 316 21.23 5.22 -3.71
N PRO A 317 21.86 4.47 -2.79
CA PRO A 317 21.28 3.24 -2.24
C PRO A 317 19.94 3.47 -1.52
N GLY A 318 19.71 4.65 -0.95
CA GLY A 318 18.44 5.00 -0.32
C GLY A 318 17.29 5.24 -1.31
N PHE A 319 17.54 5.29 -2.62
CA PHE A 319 16.52 5.55 -3.64
C PHE A 319 15.98 4.29 -4.32
N LEU A 320 16.52 3.12 -3.95
CA LEU A 320 16.09 1.80 -4.42
C LEU A 320 15.97 1.68 -5.95
N TYR A 321 16.80 2.41 -6.69
CA TYR A 321 16.79 2.32 -8.14
C TYR A 321 17.49 1.04 -8.60
N GLN A 322 16.72 0.14 -9.21
CA GLN A 322 17.18 -1.09 -9.84
C GLN A 322 16.58 -1.17 -11.24
N GLN A 323 17.25 -1.86 -12.16
CA GLN A 323 16.69 -2.15 -13.47
C GLN A 323 15.55 -3.20 -13.40
N ASN A 324 14.77 -3.31 -14.47
CA ASN A 324 13.75 -4.35 -14.65
C ASN A 324 14.00 -5.17 -15.92
N THR A 325 13.81 -6.49 -15.85
CA THR A 325 14.17 -7.47 -16.88
C THR A 325 13.05 -8.50 -17.12
N MET A 326 13.25 -9.43 -18.06
CA MET A 326 12.34 -10.57 -18.26
C MET A 326 12.21 -11.48 -17.02
N ARG A 327 13.18 -11.46 -16.11
CA ARG A 327 13.10 -12.19 -14.82
C ARG A 327 11.95 -11.65 -13.99
N ASP A 328 11.84 -10.32 -13.94
CA ASP A 328 10.85 -9.60 -13.13
C ASP A 328 9.44 -9.73 -13.72
N ALA A 329 9.34 -9.76 -15.05
CA ALA A 329 8.09 -10.08 -15.75
C ALA A 329 7.57 -11.49 -15.36
N LEU A 330 8.44 -12.48 -15.22
CA LEU A 330 8.04 -13.82 -14.76
C LEU A 330 7.71 -13.85 -13.28
N VAL A 331 8.42 -13.09 -12.43
CA VAL A 331 8.05 -12.94 -11.01
C VAL A 331 6.63 -12.38 -10.90
N ALA A 332 6.31 -11.31 -11.63
CA ALA A 332 4.96 -10.75 -11.67
C ALA A 332 3.92 -11.77 -12.14
N GLY A 333 4.19 -12.48 -13.24
CA GLY A 333 3.28 -13.51 -13.78
C GLY A 333 3.04 -14.68 -12.82
N ILE A 334 4.08 -15.14 -12.12
CA ILE A 334 3.96 -16.21 -11.11
C ILE A 334 3.11 -15.73 -9.95
N SER A 335 3.45 -14.58 -9.35
CA SER A 335 2.76 -14.04 -8.19
C SER A 335 1.29 -13.73 -8.47
N LEU A 336 0.98 -13.03 -9.57
CA LEU A 336 -0.40 -12.70 -9.94
C LEU A 336 -1.23 -13.97 -10.21
N ASN A 337 -0.65 -15.01 -10.82
CA ASN A 337 -1.34 -16.30 -10.97
C ASN A 337 -1.65 -16.95 -9.62
N ILE A 338 -0.73 -16.86 -8.65
CA ILE A 338 -0.94 -17.35 -7.28
C ILE A 338 -2.04 -16.52 -6.59
N PHE A 339 -2.03 -15.20 -6.72
CA PHE A 339 -3.05 -14.33 -6.12
C PHE A 339 -4.44 -14.64 -6.70
N ASN A 340 -4.54 -14.80 -8.03
CA ASN A 340 -5.76 -15.22 -8.70
C ASN A 340 -6.25 -16.59 -8.21
N LYS A 341 -5.34 -17.55 -8.00
CA LYS A 341 -5.67 -18.88 -7.47
C LYS A 341 -6.23 -18.82 -6.05
N HIS A 342 -5.78 -17.85 -5.26
CA HIS A 342 -6.21 -17.62 -3.88
C HIS A 342 -7.16 -16.41 -3.74
N CYS A 343 -7.88 -16.06 -4.81
CA CYS A 343 -8.76 -14.90 -4.82
C CYS A 343 -9.97 -15.02 -3.87
N ASP A 344 -10.19 -16.19 -3.27
CA ASP A 344 -11.15 -16.40 -2.19
C ASP A 344 -10.75 -15.69 -0.89
N ARG A 345 -9.43 -15.51 -0.65
CA ARG A 345 -8.89 -14.79 0.50
C ARG A 345 -8.11 -13.54 0.10
N VAL A 346 -7.28 -13.59 -0.94
CA VAL A 346 -6.50 -12.45 -1.45
C VAL A 346 -7.43 -11.53 -2.22
N LYS A 347 -7.56 -10.27 -1.79
CA LYS A 347 -8.49 -9.30 -2.38
C LYS A 347 -7.81 -8.01 -2.86
N LEU A 348 -6.54 -7.81 -2.50
CA LEU A 348 -5.71 -6.66 -2.89
C LEU A 348 -4.25 -7.12 -2.94
N ALA A 349 -3.48 -6.64 -3.91
CA ALA A 349 -2.02 -6.78 -3.97
C ALA A 349 -1.37 -5.63 -4.74
#